data_AF-A0A956GJR6-F1
#
_entry.id   AF-A0A956GJR6-F1
#
_cell.length_a   1.000
_cell.length_b   1.000
_cell.length_c   1.000
_cell.angle_alpha   90.00
_cell.angle_beta   90.00
_cell.angle_gamma   90.00
#
_symmetry.space_group_name_H-M   'P 1'
#
loop_
_entity.id
_entity.type
_entity.pdbx_description
1 polymer ?
#
loop_
_entity_poly.entity_id
_entity_poly.type
_entity_poly.pdbx_seq_one_letter_code
_entity_poly.pdbx_strand_id
1 'polypeptide(L)'
;MQSSSVDDRRIDFRISVDLVLNKYIGGRPYLCRASNLSRCGLLLHRVFEPENDLERVGLQFQLPGSDRVITCAGRVAFELPDGGGTGVEFTNVDPEHQTMIDDFILSSLDWASI
;
A
#
# COMPACT_ATOMS: atom_id res chain seq x y z
N MET A 1 -18.03 -2.32 -29.98
CA MET A 1 -17.70 -2.78 -28.61
C MET A 1 -16.94 -1.66 -27.93
N GLN A 2 -17.65 -0.81 -27.20
CA GLN A 2 -17.04 0.22 -26.34
C GLN A 2 -16.99 -0.37 -24.93
N SER A 3 -15.79 -0.63 -24.44
CA SER A 3 -15.57 -1.04 -23.06
C SER A 3 -15.88 0.16 -22.16
N SER A 4 -17.00 0.09 -21.45
CA SER A 4 -17.31 1.00 -20.36
C SER A 4 -16.16 1.00 -19.36
N SER A 5 -15.51 2.15 -19.19
CA SER A 5 -14.58 2.40 -18.09
C SER A 5 -15.29 2.07 -16.79
N VAL A 6 -14.84 1.03 -16.09
CA VAL A 6 -15.26 0.77 -14.71
C VAL A 6 -14.99 2.05 -13.93
N ASP A 7 -16.07 2.67 -13.43
CA ASP A 7 -16.07 3.91 -12.66
C ASP A 7 -14.81 4.08 -11.83
N ASP A 8 -13.93 5.00 -12.23
CA ASP A 8 -12.76 5.39 -11.46
C ASP A 8 -13.24 6.26 -10.29
N ARG A 9 -13.82 5.63 -9.26
CA ARG A 9 -14.30 6.26 -8.01
C ARG A 9 -13.16 6.71 -7.09
N ARG A 10 -11.94 6.84 -7.61
CA ARG A 10 -10.73 7.10 -6.82
C ARG A 10 -10.63 8.60 -6.55
N ILE A 11 -10.58 8.94 -5.26
CA ILE A 11 -10.55 10.32 -4.78
C ILE A 11 -9.11 10.75 -4.42
N ASP A 12 -8.17 9.79 -4.33
CA ASP A 12 -6.83 10.01 -3.77
C ASP A 12 -5.70 9.73 -4.77
N PHE A 13 -4.68 10.59 -4.79
CA PHE A 13 -3.52 10.46 -5.67
C PHE A 13 -2.64 9.29 -5.22
N ARG A 14 -2.09 8.56 -6.20
CA ARG A 14 -1.13 7.49 -5.96
C ARG A 14 0.19 7.80 -6.64
N ILE A 15 1.27 7.62 -5.90
CA ILE A 15 2.61 7.68 -6.45
C ILE A 15 3.12 6.25 -6.71
N SER A 16 3.90 6.11 -7.78
CA SER A 16 4.63 4.87 -8.03
C SER A 16 5.74 4.74 -7.01
N VAL A 17 5.89 3.58 -6.40
CA VAL A 17 6.94 3.30 -5.42
C VAL A 17 7.48 1.89 -5.64
N ASP A 18 8.66 1.63 -5.09
CA ASP A 18 9.21 0.29 -4.96
C ASP A 18 9.65 0.07 -3.51
N LEU A 19 8.69 -0.33 -2.66
CA LEU A 19 8.92 -0.50 -1.22
C LEU A 19 8.86 -1.96 -0.85
N VAL A 20 9.88 -2.42 -0.13
CA VAL A 20 9.84 -3.70 0.57
C VAL A 20 9.18 -3.49 1.93
N LEU A 21 8.28 -4.38 2.30
CA LEU A 21 7.52 -4.28 3.54
C LEU A 21 7.22 -5.66 4.15
N ASN A 22 6.93 -5.63 5.44
CA ASN A 22 6.44 -6.79 6.17
C ASN A 22 4.91 -6.77 6.22
N LYS A 23 4.29 -7.85 5.75
CA LYS A 23 2.88 -8.16 5.99
C LYS A 23 2.78 -9.19 7.11
N TYR A 24 2.01 -8.89 8.14
CA TYR A 24 1.83 -9.78 9.29
C TYR A 24 0.63 -10.70 9.09
N ILE A 25 0.87 -12.01 9.15
CA ILE A 25 -0.12 -13.08 9.02
C ILE A 25 0.06 -14.02 10.22
N GLY A 26 -0.98 -14.14 11.05
CA GLY A 26 -0.89 -14.93 12.28
C GLY A 26 0.24 -14.49 13.24
N GLY A 27 0.56 -13.19 13.25
CA GLY A 27 1.64 -12.60 14.05
C GLY A 27 3.05 -12.80 13.49
N ARG A 28 3.21 -13.41 12.32
CA ARG A 28 4.51 -13.59 11.66
C ARG A 28 4.68 -12.63 10.49
N PRO A 29 5.86 -12.00 10.32
CA PRO A 29 6.12 -11.12 9.19
C PRO A 29 6.46 -11.93 7.93
N TYR A 30 5.90 -11.51 6.80
CA TYR A 30 6.19 -12.03 5.47
C TYR A 30 6.57 -10.88 4.55
N LEU A 31 7.56 -11.12 3.69
CA LEU A 31 8.08 -10.12 2.79
C LEU A 31 7.12 -9.90 1.61
N CYS A 32 6.76 -8.64 1.40
CA CYS A 32 5.97 -8.17 0.26
C CYS A 32 6.64 -6.95 -0.39
N ARG A 33 6.20 -6.62 -1.59
CA ARG A 33 6.62 -5.41 -2.32
C ARG A 33 5.40 -4.54 -2.62
N ALA A 34 5.44 -3.25 -2.30
CA ALA A 34 4.44 -2.30 -2.77
C ALA A 34 4.88 -1.66 -4.08
N SER A 35 3.96 -1.57 -5.06
CA SER A 35 4.20 -0.92 -6.35
C SER A 35 3.57 0.47 -6.49
N ASN A 36 2.68 0.83 -5.57
CA ASN A 36 2.16 2.20 -5.44
C ASN A 36 1.78 2.48 -3.99
N LEU A 37 1.72 3.77 -3.65
CA LEU A 37 1.31 4.26 -2.34
C LEU A 37 0.38 5.47 -2.52
N SER A 38 -0.67 5.51 -1.69
CA SER A 38 -1.59 6.62 -1.50
C SER A 38 -1.70 6.92 -0.01
N ARG A 39 -2.38 8.01 0.36
CA ARG A 39 -2.59 8.36 1.77
C ARG A 39 -3.43 7.31 2.50
N CYS A 40 -4.28 6.61 1.77
CA CYS A 40 -5.23 5.64 2.30
C CYS A 40 -4.89 4.18 1.97
N GLY A 41 -3.79 3.88 1.28
CA GLY A 41 -3.48 2.49 0.97
C GLY A 41 -2.40 2.29 -0.08
N LEU A 42 -2.22 1.03 -0.48
CA LEU A 42 -1.16 0.61 -1.40
C LEU A 42 -1.56 -0.65 -2.19
N LEU A 43 -0.79 -0.96 -3.23
CA LEU A 43 -0.89 -2.21 -3.97
C LEU A 43 0.31 -3.10 -3.63
N LEU A 44 0.05 -4.26 -3.03
CA LEU A 44 1.06 -5.25 -2.63
C LEU A 44 1.24 -6.36 -3.66
N HIS A 45 2.46 -6.86 -3.75
CA HIS A 45 2.84 -8.06 -4.47
C HIS A 45 3.49 -9.03 -3.48
N ARG A 46 3.01 -10.28 -3.50
CA ARG A 46 3.54 -11.36 -2.65
C ARG A 46 4.96 -11.72 -3.14
N VAL A 47 5.92 -11.84 -2.23
CA VAL A 47 7.28 -12.32 -2.56
C VAL A 47 7.50 -13.71 -1.96
N PHE A 48 7.35 -13.84 -0.64
CA PHE A 48 7.41 -15.11 0.07
C PHE A 48 6.30 -15.17 1.12
N GLU A 49 5.05 -15.13 0.66
CA GLU A 49 3.85 -15.14 1.51
C GLU A 49 3.05 -16.43 1.28
N PRO A 50 2.55 -17.11 2.33
CA PRO A 50 1.62 -18.23 2.16
C PRO A 50 0.27 -17.74 1.60
N GLU A 51 -0.45 -18.61 0.88
CA GLU A 51 -1.85 -18.35 0.55
C GLU A 51 -2.69 -18.21 1.84
N ASN A 52 -3.57 -17.22 1.86
CA ASN A 52 -4.46 -16.92 2.98
C ASN A 52 -5.62 -16.05 2.51
N ASP A 53 -6.76 -16.17 3.20
CA ASP A 53 -7.98 -15.40 2.95
C ASP A 53 -8.18 -14.30 4.00
N LEU A 54 -7.08 -13.70 4.50
CA LEU A 54 -7.18 -12.69 5.55
C LEU A 54 -7.75 -11.38 5.00
N GLU A 55 -8.88 -10.96 5.57
CA GLU A 55 -9.45 -9.65 5.28
C GLU A 55 -8.67 -8.49 5.91
N ARG A 56 -7.96 -8.74 7.01
CA ARG A 56 -7.21 -7.73 7.78
C ARG A 56 -5.77 -8.12 7.95
N VAL A 57 -4.88 -7.14 7.83
CA VAL A 57 -3.44 -7.33 7.78
C VAL A 57 -2.74 -6.26 8.60
N GLY A 58 -1.64 -6.63 9.26
CA GLY A 58 -0.69 -5.67 9.82
C GLY A 58 0.42 -5.41 8.79
N LEU A 59 0.82 -4.16 8.63
CA LEU A 59 1.89 -3.76 7.72
C LEU A 59 2.98 -3.01 8.47
N GLN A 60 4.23 -3.26 8.08
CA GLN A 60 5.37 -2.44 8.47
C GLN A 60 6.27 -2.12 7.29
N PHE A 61 6.60 -0.85 7.11
CA PHE A 61 7.44 -0.38 6.03
C PHE A 61 8.18 0.91 6.41
N GLN A 62 9.22 1.23 5.65
CA GLN A 62 9.93 2.51 5.73
C GLN A 62 9.71 3.26 4.43
N LEU A 63 9.63 4.59 4.52
CA LEU A 63 9.61 5.45 3.35
C LEU A 63 11.05 5.74 2.89
N PRO A 64 11.30 5.91 1.59
CA PRO A 64 12.61 6.29 1.09
C PRO A 64 13.12 7.57 1.75
N GLY A 65 14.38 7.56 2.21
CA GLY A 65 14.98 8.69 2.90
C GLY A 65 14.58 8.84 4.38
N SER A 66 13.73 7.96 4.92
CA SER A 66 13.36 7.91 6.33
C SER A 66 13.93 6.66 7.01
N ASP A 67 14.49 6.82 8.20
CA ASP A 67 14.92 5.71 9.07
C ASP A 67 13.78 5.18 9.96
N ARG A 68 12.67 5.90 10.04
CA ARG A 68 11.51 5.55 10.84
C ARG A 68 10.66 4.47 10.20
N VAL A 69 10.27 3.47 10.99
CA VAL A 69 9.36 2.39 10.59
C VAL A 69 7.92 2.81 10.84
N ILE A 70 7.13 2.83 9.77
CA ILE A 70 5.68 2.98 9.84
C ILE A 70 5.05 1.63 10.16
N THR A 71 4.11 1.62 11.10
CA THR A 71 3.23 0.49 11.37
C THR A 71 1.79 0.92 11.14
N CYS A 72 1.02 0.13 10.40
CA CYS A 72 -0.41 0.35 10.21
C CYS A 72 -1.19 -0.96 10.11
N ALA A 73 -2.50 -0.88 10.35
CA ALA A 73 -3.44 -1.94 10.01
C ALA A 73 -4.10 -1.63 8.67
N GLY A 74 -4.33 -2.67 7.87
CA GLY A 74 -5.00 -2.57 6.59
C GLY A 74 -6.09 -3.62 6.42
N ARG A 75 -6.99 -3.36 5.49
CA ARG A 75 -8.01 -4.30 5.00
C ARG A 75 -7.75 -4.59 3.53
N VAL A 76 -7.83 -5.87 3.16
CA VAL A 76 -7.82 -6.28 1.76
C VAL A 76 -9.08 -5.74 1.08
N ALA A 77 -8.90 -4.82 0.14
CA ALA A 77 -9.98 -4.19 -0.60
C ALA A 77 -10.34 -4.98 -1.86
N PHE A 78 -9.33 -5.53 -2.53
CA PHE A 78 -9.47 -6.39 -3.71
C PHE A 78 -8.19 -7.19 -3.95
N GLU A 79 -8.29 -8.23 -4.76
CA GLU A 79 -7.16 -8.94 -5.34
C GLU A 79 -7.22 -8.86 -6.86
N LEU A 80 -6.07 -8.69 -7.50
CA LEU A 80 -5.94 -8.74 -8.94
C LEU A 80 -5.87 -10.21 -9.41
N PRO A 81 -6.38 -10.53 -10.61
CA PRO A 81 -6.28 -11.87 -11.19
C PRO A 81 -4.83 -12.37 -11.26
N ASP A 82 -4.69 -13.70 -11.32
CA ASP A 82 -3.41 -14.39 -11.54
C ASP A 82 -2.30 -14.03 -10.53
N GLY A 83 -2.69 -13.61 -9.32
CA GLY A 83 -1.74 -13.18 -8.29
C GLY A 83 -1.07 -11.83 -8.59
N GLY A 84 -1.64 -11.03 -9.49
CA GLY A 84 -1.09 -9.74 -9.94
C GLY A 84 -1.05 -8.63 -8.88
N GLY A 85 -1.49 -8.92 -7.65
CA GLY A 85 -1.33 -8.06 -6.48
C GLY A 85 -2.59 -7.94 -5.63
N THR A 86 -2.43 -7.46 -4.40
CA THR A 86 -3.49 -7.26 -3.42
C THR A 86 -3.60 -5.77 -3.11
N GLY A 87 -4.77 -5.18 -3.37
CA GLY A 87 -5.07 -3.81 -2.96
C GLY A 87 -5.40 -3.77 -1.47
N VAL A 88 -4.64 -3.01 -0.69
CA VAL A 88 -4.87 -2.84 0.74
C VAL A 88 -5.23 -1.40 1.06
N GLU A 89 -6.34 -1.22 1.77
CA GLU A 89 -6.78 0.06 2.34
C GLU A 89 -6.32 0.15 3.79
N PHE A 90 -5.71 1.27 4.18
CA PHE A 90 -5.33 1.52 5.57
C PHE A 90 -6.60 1.75 6.41
N THR A 91 -6.65 1.08 7.56
CA THR A 91 -7.78 1.14 8.49
C THR A 91 -7.41 1.73 9.84
N ASN A 92 -6.13 1.66 10.21
CA ASN A 92 -5.59 2.32 11.38
C ASN A 92 -4.13 2.69 11.13
N VAL A 93 -3.84 3.98 11.15
CA VAL A 93 -2.50 4.54 11.03
C VAL A 93 -2.32 5.49 12.20
N ASP A 94 -1.21 5.39 12.91
CA ASP A 94 -0.88 6.38 13.93
C ASP A 94 -0.78 7.78 13.28
N PRO A 95 -1.30 8.86 13.90
CA PRO A 95 -1.29 10.20 13.30
C PRO A 95 0.09 10.65 12.84
N GLU A 96 1.15 10.31 13.57
CA GLU A 96 2.51 10.70 13.20
C GLU A 96 2.97 9.95 11.94
N HIS A 97 2.65 8.67 11.83
CA HIS A 97 2.91 7.89 10.62
C HIS A 97 2.06 8.37 9.44
N GLN A 98 0.82 8.83 9.68
CA GLN A 98 -0.01 9.39 8.63
C GLN A 98 0.61 10.68 8.08
N THR A 99 1.08 11.58 8.95
CA THR A 99 1.80 12.79 8.51
C THR A 99 3.02 12.44 7.66
N MET A 100 3.80 11.43 8.06
CA MET A 100 4.95 10.98 7.25
C MET A 100 4.54 10.49 5.86
N ILE A 101 3.43 9.74 5.75
CA ILE A 101 2.90 9.26 4.45
C ILE A 101 2.45 10.46 3.61
N ASP A 102 1.70 11.38 4.21
CA ASP A 102 1.16 12.55 3.54
C ASP A 102 2.29 13.43 2.97
N ASP A 103 3.30 13.75 3.79
CA ASP A 103 4.46 14.55 3.38
C ASP A 103 5.26 13.89 2.25
N PHE A 104 5.44 12.57 2.33
CA PHE A 104 6.14 11.81 1.30
C PHE A 104 5.37 11.82 -0.03
N ILE A 105 4.04 11.70 0.01
CA ILE A 105 3.21 11.77 -1.19
C ILE A 105 3.26 13.17 -1.80
N LEU A 106 3.10 14.21 -0.98
CA LEU A 106 3.10 15.60 -1.45
C LEU A 106 4.45 15.97 -2.08
N SER A 107 5.55 15.71 -1.39
CA SER A 107 6.90 15.94 -1.95
C SER A 107 7.15 15.11 -3.21
N SER A 108 6.47 13.98 -3.35
CA SER A 108 6.59 13.13 -4.54
C SER A 108 5.81 13.64 -5.75
N LEU A 109 4.78 14.45 -5.55
CA LEU A 109 4.02 15.06 -6.64
C LEU A 109 4.73 16.29 -7.21
N ASP A 110 5.50 16.99 -6.38
CA ASP A 110 6.26 18.17 -6.79
C ASP A 110 7.35 17.84 -7.82
N TRP A 111 8.00 16.67 -7.73
CA TRP A 111 8.99 16.24 -8.74
C TRP A 111 8.37 15.68 -10.02
N ALA A 112 7.13 15.20 -9.98
CA ALA A 112 6.45 14.63 -11.14
C ALA A 112 5.89 15.71 -12.10
N SER A 113 6.03 16.98 -11.74
CA SER A 113 5.48 18.14 -12.46
C SER A 113 6.54 18.94 -13.25
N ILE A 114 7.76 18.41 -13.43
CA ILE A 114 8.88 19.03 -14.16
C ILE A 114 9.25 18.19 -15.38
#